data_AF-A0A3M1RWK6-F1
#
_entry.id   AF-A0A3M1RWK6-F1
#
_cell.length_a   1.000
_cell.length_b   1.000
_cell.length_c   1.000
_cell.angle_alpha   90.00
_cell.angle_beta   90.00
_cell.angle_gamma   90.00
#
_symmetry.space_group_name_H-M   'P 1'
#
loop_
_entity.id
_entity.type
_entity.pdbx_description
1 polymer ?
#
loop_
_entity_poly.entity_id
_entity_poly.type
_entity_poly.pdbx_seq_one_letter_code
_entity_poly.pdbx_strand_id
1 'polypeptide(L)'
;MRLSILPAAVVSVICLGVATSCNHAVAEGEWEITSESQAALDLGLEWLAKNQEPEGNWSSNDLGLVSTGVLAFLAAGHMPGRGRYADTVDRAVDYVLHNADTSGLLNAADPRRGMYNHGLSTFMLGQIYGMSNDPRVGPALARALRVIVETQCDDGGWDYVAERKQNGHDLSLVVMQSLALRSAVDSGLEVPPDTVQKAIRCVRAHYTPQNCPRDADEEEQRRHKGQFTYTKGGGNA
;
A
#
# COMPACT_ATOMS: atom_id res chain seq x y z
N MET A 1 83.79 4.98 -33.61
CA MET A 1 84.18 5.47 -32.26
C MET A 1 83.07 6.40 -31.78
N ARG A 2 82.27 5.97 -30.78
CA ARG A 2 81.44 6.73 -29.79
C ARG A 2 80.57 7.92 -30.32
N LEU A 3 79.31 8.16 -29.95
CA LEU A 3 78.51 7.89 -28.75
C LEU A 3 77.04 8.33 -29.01
N SER A 4 76.05 7.65 -28.40
CA SER A 4 74.75 8.15 -27.85
C SER A 4 73.74 8.88 -28.77
N ILE A 5 72.41 8.71 -28.67
CA ILE A 5 71.53 8.97 -27.51
C ILE A 5 70.19 8.18 -27.69
N LEU A 6 69.70 7.54 -26.61
CA LEU A 6 68.34 6.97 -26.46
C LEU A 6 67.31 8.09 -26.18
N PRO A 7 66.02 7.88 -26.50
CA PRO A 7 64.94 8.40 -25.68
C PRO A 7 64.17 7.28 -24.99
N ALA A 8 63.90 7.52 -23.71
CA ALA A 8 63.17 6.68 -22.79
C ALA A 8 61.67 6.60 -23.14
N ALA A 9 61.10 5.42 -22.94
CA ALA A 9 59.67 5.16 -23.01
C ALA A 9 58.92 5.89 -21.89
N VAL A 10 57.85 6.59 -22.23
CA VAL A 10 56.83 7.04 -21.29
C VAL A 10 55.62 6.12 -21.45
N VAL A 11 55.43 5.24 -20.47
CA VAL A 11 54.20 4.48 -20.28
C VAL A 11 53.19 5.41 -19.61
N SER A 12 52.08 5.71 -20.27
CA SER A 12 50.90 6.30 -19.63
C SER A 12 49.76 5.29 -19.69
N VAL A 13 49.48 4.70 -18.53
CA VAL A 13 48.28 3.92 -18.24
C VAL A 13 47.11 4.88 -18.18
N ILE A 14 46.19 4.79 -19.14
CA ILE A 14 44.90 5.48 -19.07
C ILE A 14 43.86 4.45 -18.64
N CYS A 15 43.62 4.36 -17.33
CA CYS A 15 42.40 3.78 -16.78
C CYS A 15 41.27 4.79 -16.97
N LEU A 16 40.56 4.73 -18.10
CA LEU A 16 39.29 5.44 -18.23
C LEU A 16 38.25 4.70 -17.39
N GLY A 17 37.87 5.31 -16.27
CA GLY A 17 36.85 4.82 -15.38
C GLY A 17 35.53 4.58 -16.11
N VAL A 18 34.92 3.43 -15.86
CA VAL A 18 33.50 3.22 -16.12
C VAL A 18 32.75 4.19 -15.22
N ALA A 19 32.44 5.37 -15.75
CA ALA A 19 31.46 6.25 -15.15
C ALA A 19 30.11 5.54 -15.29
N THR A 20 29.68 4.88 -14.21
CA THR A 20 28.27 4.54 -14.03
C THR A 20 27.51 5.86 -14.08
N SER A 21 26.98 6.15 -15.27
CA SER A 21 26.08 7.26 -15.46
C SER A 21 24.83 6.91 -14.68
N CYS A 22 24.68 7.49 -13.48
CA CYS A 22 23.40 7.55 -12.82
C CYS A 22 22.47 8.29 -13.77
N ASN A 23 21.66 7.56 -14.53
CA ASN A 23 20.50 8.13 -15.20
C ASN A 23 19.66 8.75 -14.08
N HIS A 24 19.83 10.06 -13.89
CA HIS A 24 18.87 10.85 -13.15
C HIS A 24 17.56 10.66 -13.89
N ALA A 25 16.59 10.02 -13.24
CA ALA A 25 15.22 10.04 -13.71
C ALA A 25 14.75 11.49 -13.63
N VAL A 26 14.93 12.23 -14.72
CA VAL A 26 14.40 13.59 -14.86
C VAL A 26 12.94 13.43 -15.26
N ALA A 27 12.04 13.93 -14.42
CA ALA A 27 10.62 13.98 -14.75
C ALA A 27 10.39 15.01 -15.85
N GLU A 28 9.86 14.59 -16.99
CA GLU A 28 9.51 15.44 -18.13
C GLU A 28 8.00 15.35 -18.45
N GLY A 29 7.27 16.47 -18.31
CA GLY A 29 5.99 16.72 -19.00
C GLY A 29 4.69 16.07 -18.47
N GLU A 30 3.56 16.55 -19.01
CA GLU A 30 2.20 16.53 -18.40
C GLU A 30 1.45 15.18 -18.31
N TRP A 31 1.96 14.05 -18.83
CA TRP A 31 1.27 12.75 -18.69
C TRP A 31 2.25 11.62 -18.42
N GLU A 32 2.07 11.01 -17.26
CA GLU A 32 3.07 10.39 -16.37
C GLU A 32 3.45 8.94 -16.72
N ILE A 33 3.41 8.53 -17.99
CA ILE A 33 3.77 7.16 -18.43
C ILE A 33 4.76 7.23 -19.59
N THR A 34 6.02 6.89 -19.32
CA THR A 34 7.06 6.74 -20.36
C THR A 34 7.10 5.29 -20.89
N SER A 35 7.69 5.08 -22.07
CA SER A 35 7.93 3.73 -22.62
C SER A 35 8.72 2.84 -21.66
N GLU A 36 9.68 3.41 -20.96
CA GLU A 36 10.52 2.70 -19.99
C GLU A 36 9.70 2.32 -18.75
N SER A 37 8.82 3.21 -18.27
CA SER A 37 7.94 2.92 -17.14
C SER A 37 6.93 1.81 -17.48
N GLN A 38 6.39 1.81 -18.71
CA GLN A 38 5.48 0.76 -19.17
C GLN A 38 6.22 -0.59 -19.30
N ALA A 39 7.43 -0.59 -19.87
CA ALA A 39 8.24 -1.80 -19.95
C ALA A 39 8.59 -2.35 -18.56
N ALA A 40 8.88 -1.48 -17.58
CA ALA A 40 9.14 -1.88 -16.20
C ALA A 40 7.89 -2.49 -15.54
N LEU A 41 6.70 -1.90 -15.77
CA LEU A 41 5.42 -2.45 -15.32
C LEU A 41 5.19 -3.85 -15.88
N ASP A 42 5.33 -4.02 -17.19
CA ASP A 42 5.09 -5.30 -17.88
C ASP A 42 6.03 -6.40 -17.35
N LEU A 43 7.31 -6.08 -17.14
CA LEU A 43 8.29 -6.98 -16.54
C LEU A 43 7.90 -7.38 -15.10
N GLY A 44 7.42 -6.42 -14.30
CA GLY A 44 6.98 -6.68 -12.94
C GLY A 44 5.77 -7.61 -12.88
N LEU A 45 4.75 -7.35 -13.71
CA LEU A 45 3.53 -8.18 -13.78
C LEU A 45 3.83 -9.58 -14.30
N GLU A 46 4.69 -9.70 -15.32
CA GLU A 46 5.12 -11.00 -15.84
C GLU A 46 5.91 -11.79 -14.79
N TRP A 47 6.79 -11.13 -14.04
CA TRP A 47 7.50 -11.77 -12.94
C TRP A 47 6.53 -12.25 -11.86
N LEU A 48 5.58 -11.43 -11.43
CA LEU A 48 4.57 -11.84 -10.46
C LEU A 48 3.77 -13.04 -10.95
N ALA A 49 3.29 -13.02 -12.19
CA ALA A 49 2.53 -14.13 -12.75
C ALA A 49 3.35 -15.43 -12.83
N LYS A 50 4.62 -15.34 -13.21
CA LYS A 50 5.53 -16.49 -13.33
C LYS A 50 5.94 -17.10 -12.00
N ASN A 51 6.03 -16.29 -10.94
CA ASN A 51 6.47 -16.70 -9.61
C ASN A 51 5.32 -16.90 -8.62
N GLN A 52 4.06 -16.90 -9.10
CA GLN A 52 2.92 -17.25 -8.28
C GLN A 52 2.89 -18.77 -8.06
N GLU A 53 2.75 -19.18 -6.80
CA GLU A 53 2.66 -20.59 -6.42
C GLU A 53 1.32 -21.20 -6.88
N PRO A 54 1.21 -22.54 -6.94
CA PRO A 54 -0.03 -23.22 -7.34
C PRO A 54 -1.25 -22.82 -6.51
N GLU A 55 -1.06 -22.54 -5.23
CA GLU A 55 -2.13 -22.10 -4.31
C GLU A 55 -2.62 -20.67 -4.59
N GLY A 56 -1.89 -19.88 -5.38
CA GLY A 56 -2.28 -18.50 -5.73
C GLY A 56 -1.58 -17.40 -4.92
N ASN A 57 -0.68 -17.76 -4.01
CA ASN A 57 0.15 -16.82 -3.24
C ASN A 57 1.57 -16.69 -3.83
N TRP A 58 2.41 -15.87 -3.17
CA TRP A 58 3.82 -15.64 -3.55
C TRP A 58 4.76 -15.97 -2.39
N SER A 59 4.81 -17.25 -2.01
CA SER A 59 5.65 -17.76 -0.91
C SER A 59 5.42 -17.06 0.44
N SER A 60 4.22 -16.51 0.62
CA SER A 60 3.78 -15.86 1.86
C SER A 60 2.33 -16.23 2.12
N ASN A 61 2.01 -16.44 3.40
CA ASN A 61 0.65 -16.62 3.89
C ASN A 61 0.06 -15.31 4.45
N ASP A 62 0.81 -14.20 4.43
CA ASP A 62 0.28 -12.88 4.77
C ASP A 62 -0.75 -12.49 3.69
N LEU A 63 -2.03 -12.56 4.04
CA LEU A 63 -3.12 -12.23 3.10
C LEU A 63 -3.00 -10.80 2.57
N GLY A 64 -2.48 -9.88 3.37
CA GLY A 64 -2.16 -8.52 2.94
C GLY A 64 -1.16 -8.49 1.78
N LEU A 65 -0.08 -9.27 1.84
CA LEU A 65 0.92 -9.35 0.77
C LEU A 65 0.33 -9.97 -0.50
N VAL A 66 -0.45 -11.04 -0.37
CA VAL A 66 -1.16 -11.64 -1.52
C VAL A 66 -2.14 -10.63 -2.13
N SER A 67 -2.85 -9.88 -1.30
CA SER A 67 -3.78 -8.83 -1.73
C SER A 67 -3.07 -7.68 -2.44
N THR A 68 -1.87 -7.29 -2.01
CA THR A 68 -1.02 -6.33 -2.75
C THR A 68 -0.68 -6.84 -4.15
N GLY A 69 -0.35 -8.14 -4.27
CA GLY A 69 -0.11 -8.76 -5.57
C GLY A 69 -1.32 -8.63 -6.49
N VAL A 70 -2.53 -8.94 -5.98
CA VAL A 70 -3.79 -8.74 -6.71
C VAL A 70 -3.96 -7.28 -7.13
N LEU A 71 -3.79 -6.33 -6.20
CA LEU A 71 -3.96 -4.90 -6.46
C LEU A 71 -3.00 -4.39 -7.55
N ALA A 72 -1.78 -4.92 -7.65
CA ALA A 72 -0.86 -4.57 -8.73
C ALA A 72 -1.42 -4.93 -10.12
N PHE A 73 -2.06 -6.10 -10.25
CA PHE A 73 -2.75 -6.50 -11.48
C PHE A 73 -3.99 -5.65 -11.75
N LEU A 74 -4.81 -5.40 -10.72
CA LEU A 74 -6.02 -4.56 -10.85
C LEU A 74 -5.65 -3.14 -11.31
N ALA A 75 -4.61 -2.54 -10.74
CA ALA A 75 -4.13 -1.21 -11.10
C ALA A 75 -3.65 -1.12 -12.56
N ALA A 76 -3.16 -2.23 -13.13
CA ALA A 76 -2.78 -2.35 -14.55
C ALA A 76 -3.96 -2.75 -15.46
N GLY A 77 -5.19 -2.85 -14.94
CA GLY A 77 -6.38 -3.17 -15.72
C GLY A 77 -6.60 -4.67 -15.96
N HIS A 78 -5.92 -5.54 -15.22
CA HIS A 78 -6.15 -6.99 -15.24
C HIS A 78 -7.08 -7.37 -14.09
N MET A 79 -8.16 -8.10 -14.38
CA MET A 79 -9.23 -8.36 -13.41
C MET A 79 -9.64 -9.85 -13.43
N PRO A 80 -10.37 -10.33 -12.40
CA PRO A 80 -10.90 -11.70 -12.38
C PRO A 80 -11.61 -12.07 -13.68
N GLY A 81 -11.31 -13.25 -14.24
CA GLY A 81 -11.92 -13.74 -15.48
C GLY A 81 -11.69 -12.92 -16.76
N ARG A 82 -10.87 -11.85 -16.74
CA ARG A 82 -10.61 -11.02 -17.93
C ARG A 82 -9.17 -10.50 -18.02
N GLY A 83 -8.59 -10.67 -19.21
CA GLY A 83 -7.27 -10.15 -19.57
C GLY A 83 -6.17 -11.19 -19.43
N ARG A 84 -4.93 -10.82 -19.78
CA ARG A 84 -3.77 -11.72 -19.86
C ARG A 84 -3.48 -12.46 -18.55
N TYR A 85 -3.73 -11.82 -17.41
CA TYR A 85 -3.42 -12.34 -16.08
C TYR A 85 -4.68 -12.73 -15.28
N ALA A 86 -5.81 -13.00 -15.96
CA ALA A 86 -7.07 -13.39 -15.31
C ALA A 86 -6.87 -14.57 -14.33
N ASP A 87 -6.29 -15.68 -14.80
CA ASP A 87 -6.06 -16.87 -13.98
C ASP A 87 -5.12 -16.60 -12.80
N THR A 88 -4.16 -15.67 -12.93
CA THR A 88 -3.27 -15.25 -11.84
C THR A 88 -4.06 -14.50 -10.77
N VAL A 89 -4.91 -13.57 -11.18
CA VAL A 89 -5.76 -12.81 -10.28
C VAL A 89 -6.79 -13.73 -9.60
N ASP A 90 -7.45 -14.60 -10.35
CA ASP A 90 -8.47 -15.52 -9.84
C ASP A 90 -7.91 -16.43 -8.74
N ARG A 91 -6.75 -17.05 -8.96
CA ARG A 91 -6.11 -17.90 -7.94
C ARG A 91 -5.72 -17.13 -6.68
N ALA A 92 -5.24 -15.89 -6.82
CA ALA A 92 -4.87 -15.08 -5.65
C ALA A 92 -6.09 -14.62 -4.85
N VAL A 93 -7.19 -14.26 -5.53
CA VAL A 93 -8.48 -13.94 -4.89
C VAL A 93 -9.03 -15.18 -4.18
N ASP A 94 -8.99 -16.34 -4.84
CA ASP A 94 -9.38 -17.62 -4.24
C ASP A 94 -8.55 -17.95 -2.99
N TYR A 95 -7.24 -17.72 -3.03
CA TYR A 95 -6.37 -17.91 -1.87
C TYR A 95 -6.79 -17.05 -0.68
N VAL A 96 -7.08 -15.76 -0.91
CA VAL A 96 -7.52 -14.84 0.16
C VAL A 96 -8.89 -15.26 0.71
N LEU A 97 -9.84 -15.61 -0.14
CA LEU A 97 -11.17 -16.05 0.27
C LEU A 97 -11.12 -17.38 1.04
N HIS A 98 -10.29 -18.32 0.61
CA HIS A 98 -10.12 -19.62 1.25
C HIS A 98 -9.51 -19.50 2.65
N ASN A 99 -8.57 -18.58 2.84
CA ASN A 99 -7.86 -18.37 4.09
C ASN A 99 -8.48 -17.27 4.99
N ALA A 100 -9.65 -16.74 4.61
CA ALA A 100 -10.39 -15.79 5.43
C ALA A 100 -10.95 -16.49 6.68
N ASP A 101 -10.70 -15.92 7.86
CA ASP A 101 -11.19 -16.50 9.11
C ASP A 101 -12.72 -16.38 9.21
N THR A 102 -13.34 -17.31 9.96
CA THR A 102 -14.79 -17.30 10.20
C THR A 102 -15.27 -16.05 10.94
N SER A 103 -14.43 -15.42 11.76
CA SER A 103 -14.68 -14.12 12.40
C SER A 103 -14.74 -12.95 11.40
N GLY A 104 -14.24 -13.13 10.18
CA GLY A 104 -14.05 -12.06 9.20
C GLY A 104 -12.65 -11.46 9.20
N LEU A 105 -11.78 -11.84 10.14
CA LEU A 105 -10.40 -11.39 10.15
C LEU A 105 -9.66 -11.95 8.92
N LEU A 106 -8.99 -11.06 8.19
CA LEU A 106 -8.23 -11.41 6.98
C LEU A 106 -6.75 -11.42 7.32
N ASN A 107 -6.37 -12.38 8.17
CA ASN A 107 -4.99 -12.62 8.54
C ASN A 107 -4.78 -14.10 8.84
N ALA A 108 -4.03 -14.80 7.98
CA ALA A 108 -3.64 -16.19 8.19
C ALA A 108 -2.28 -16.34 8.90
N ALA A 109 -1.61 -15.24 9.24
CA ALA A 109 -0.23 -15.19 9.73
C ALA A 109 -0.13 -14.62 11.17
N ASP A 110 0.99 -13.94 11.51
CA ASP A 110 1.27 -13.42 12.86
C ASP A 110 0.13 -12.48 13.34
N PRO A 111 -0.49 -12.73 14.52
CA PRO A 111 -1.49 -11.85 15.10
C PRO A 111 -1.05 -10.38 15.23
N ARG A 112 0.25 -10.11 15.36
CA ARG A 112 0.82 -8.75 15.42
C ARG A 112 0.83 -7.99 14.10
N ARG A 113 0.41 -8.60 13.00
CA ARG A 113 0.18 -7.94 11.71
C ARG A 113 -1.29 -7.95 11.30
N GLY A 114 -2.16 -8.41 12.22
CA GLY A 114 -3.55 -8.72 11.97
C GLY A 114 -4.29 -7.63 11.24
N MET A 115 -4.34 -6.42 11.82
CA MET A 115 -5.11 -5.33 11.25
C MET A 115 -4.49 -4.67 10.02
N TYR A 116 -3.15 -4.70 9.88
CA TYR A 116 -2.50 -4.16 8.69
C TYR A 116 -2.82 -5.02 7.47
N ASN A 117 -2.59 -6.33 7.57
CA ASN A 117 -2.96 -7.31 6.54
C ASN A 117 -4.47 -7.23 6.26
N HIS A 118 -5.28 -7.16 7.32
CA HIS A 118 -6.71 -7.13 7.20
C HIS A 118 -7.24 -5.90 6.44
N GLY A 119 -6.74 -4.70 6.74
CA GLY A 119 -7.15 -3.49 6.02
C GLY A 119 -6.83 -3.58 4.53
N LEU A 120 -5.63 -4.05 4.19
CA LEU A 120 -5.20 -4.19 2.80
C LEU A 120 -5.98 -5.26 2.03
N SER A 121 -6.25 -6.40 2.65
CA SER A 121 -7.10 -7.45 2.08
C SER A 121 -8.55 -7.01 1.94
N THR A 122 -9.09 -6.27 2.91
CA THR A 122 -10.45 -5.73 2.83
C THR A 122 -10.57 -4.69 1.71
N PHE A 123 -9.56 -3.83 1.56
CA PHE A 123 -9.47 -2.90 0.43
C PHE A 123 -9.53 -3.64 -0.91
N MET A 124 -8.68 -4.68 -1.08
CA MET A 124 -8.68 -5.53 -2.27
C MET A 124 -10.04 -6.20 -2.52
N LEU A 125 -10.67 -6.80 -1.50
CA LEU A 125 -12.00 -7.39 -1.65
C LEU A 125 -13.06 -6.36 -2.09
N GLY A 126 -12.97 -5.11 -1.60
CA GLY A 126 -13.83 -4.02 -2.06
C GLY A 126 -13.62 -3.70 -3.55
N GLN A 127 -12.38 -3.67 -4.02
CA GLN A 127 -12.08 -3.49 -5.45
C GLN A 127 -12.62 -4.65 -6.29
N ILE A 128 -12.41 -5.89 -5.85
CA ILE A 128 -12.93 -7.09 -6.53
C ILE A 128 -14.46 -7.09 -6.56
N TYR A 129 -15.11 -6.68 -5.47
CA TYR A 129 -16.58 -6.65 -5.38
C TYR A 129 -17.20 -5.74 -6.45
N GLY A 130 -16.57 -4.60 -6.75
CA GLY A 130 -17.02 -3.71 -7.83
C GLY A 130 -16.72 -4.22 -9.25
N MET A 131 -15.91 -5.27 -9.40
CA MET A 131 -15.37 -5.73 -10.67
C MET A 131 -15.80 -7.17 -11.04
N SER A 132 -16.27 -7.96 -10.09
CA SER A 132 -16.62 -9.38 -10.28
C SER A 132 -18.04 -9.69 -9.81
N ASN A 133 -18.63 -10.75 -10.37
CA ASN A 133 -19.91 -11.29 -9.93
C ASN A 133 -19.74 -12.51 -9.01
N ASP A 134 -18.58 -12.67 -8.38
CA ASP A 134 -18.33 -13.80 -7.49
C ASP A 134 -19.18 -13.67 -6.21
N PRO A 135 -20.16 -14.56 -5.97
CA PRO A 135 -21.07 -14.46 -4.84
C PRO A 135 -20.37 -14.67 -3.48
N ARG A 136 -19.12 -15.14 -3.46
CA ARG A 136 -18.33 -15.34 -2.24
C ARG A 136 -17.75 -14.03 -1.70
N VAL A 137 -17.48 -13.06 -2.58
CA VAL A 137 -16.76 -11.82 -2.23
C VAL A 137 -17.59 -10.93 -1.32
N GLY A 138 -18.87 -10.70 -1.65
CA GLY A 138 -19.76 -9.84 -0.87
C GLY A 138 -19.86 -10.25 0.62
N PRO A 139 -20.19 -11.51 0.94
CA PRO A 139 -20.23 -11.99 2.31
C PRO A 139 -18.88 -11.91 3.04
N ALA A 140 -17.76 -12.18 2.36
CA ALA A 140 -16.43 -12.06 2.95
C ALA A 140 -16.09 -10.60 3.27
N LEU A 141 -16.34 -9.69 2.34
CA LEU A 141 -16.14 -8.25 2.50
C LEU A 141 -17.01 -7.69 3.64
N ALA A 142 -18.28 -8.09 3.73
CA ALA A 142 -19.18 -7.64 4.80
C ALA A 142 -18.67 -8.05 6.20
N ARG A 143 -18.19 -9.29 6.36
CA ARG A 143 -17.58 -9.73 7.63
C ARG A 143 -16.29 -8.98 7.92
N ALA A 144 -15.48 -8.71 6.90
CA ALA A 144 -14.23 -8.00 7.09
C ALA A 144 -14.45 -6.53 7.50
N LEU A 145 -15.36 -5.82 6.84
CA LEU A 145 -15.75 -4.46 7.22
C LEU A 145 -16.29 -4.37 8.64
N ARG A 146 -17.05 -5.39 9.07
CA ARG A 146 -17.53 -5.49 10.44
C ARG A 146 -16.37 -5.54 11.45
N VAL A 147 -15.33 -6.34 11.18
CA VAL A 147 -14.13 -6.39 12.04
C VAL A 147 -13.47 -5.00 12.12
N ILE A 148 -13.32 -4.28 11.02
CA ILE A 148 -12.77 -2.91 11.03
C ILE A 148 -13.60 -2.00 11.96
N VAL A 149 -14.93 -2.02 11.82
CA VAL A 149 -15.83 -1.17 12.63
C VAL A 149 -15.78 -1.55 14.12
N GLU A 150 -15.84 -2.85 14.45
CA GLU A 150 -15.92 -3.33 15.83
C GLU A 150 -14.59 -3.16 16.60
N THR A 151 -13.46 -3.14 15.90
CA THR A 151 -12.12 -3.04 16.51
C THR A 151 -11.56 -1.61 16.56
N GLN A 152 -12.29 -0.60 16.06
CA GLN A 152 -11.84 0.79 16.13
C GLN A 152 -11.68 1.23 17.60
N CYS A 153 -10.51 1.75 17.93
CA CYS A 153 -10.17 2.26 19.25
C CYS A 153 -10.95 3.55 19.59
N ASP A 154 -11.01 3.90 20.88
CA ASP A 154 -11.78 5.06 21.34
C ASP A 154 -11.25 6.39 20.79
N ASP A 155 -9.94 6.47 20.54
CA ASP A 155 -9.26 7.61 19.91
C ASP A 155 -9.44 7.68 18.37
N GLY A 156 -10.19 6.75 17.79
CA GLY A 156 -10.47 6.65 16.36
C GLY A 156 -9.40 5.95 15.52
N GLY A 157 -8.33 5.48 16.15
CA GLY A 157 -7.30 4.66 15.50
C GLY A 157 -7.61 3.16 15.55
N TRP A 158 -6.61 2.36 15.17
CA TRP A 158 -6.64 0.90 15.27
C TRP A 158 -5.32 0.40 15.85
N ASP A 159 -5.36 -0.77 16.46
CA ASP A 159 -4.19 -1.51 16.92
C ASP A 159 -3.82 -2.62 15.93
N TYR A 160 -2.59 -3.13 15.99
CA TYR A 160 -2.17 -4.25 15.15
C TYR A 160 -2.95 -5.53 15.46
N VAL A 161 -3.38 -5.69 16.71
CA VAL A 161 -4.28 -6.75 17.15
C VAL A 161 -5.72 -6.30 16.93
N ALA A 162 -6.56 -7.19 16.40
CA ALA A 162 -7.97 -6.96 16.12
C ALA A 162 -8.82 -6.91 17.40
N GLU A 163 -8.59 -5.89 18.22
CA GLU A 163 -9.27 -5.67 19.49
C GLU A 163 -9.48 -4.17 19.70
N ARG A 164 -10.66 -3.80 20.23
CA ARG A 164 -10.93 -2.43 20.61
C ARG A 164 -10.16 -2.06 21.88
N LYS A 165 -9.30 -1.04 21.77
CA LYS A 165 -8.52 -0.49 22.88
C LYS A 165 -8.86 0.97 23.11
N GLN A 166 -8.31 1.54 24.19
CA GLN A 166 -8.42 2.97 24.46
C GLN A 166 -7.74 3.81 23.38
N ASN A 167 -6.54 3.40 22.95
CA ASN A 167 -5.76 4.11 21.94
C ASN A 167 -5.35 3.17 20.81
N GLY A 168 -5.39 3.65 19.57
CA GLY A 168 -4.76 3.01 18.43
C GLY A 168 -3.23 3.09 18.49
N HIS A 169 -2.55 2.31 17.66
CA HIS A 169 -1.10 2.20 17.70
C HIS A 169 -0.40 3.31 16.90
N ASP A 170 -0.58 3.33 15.58
CA ASP A 170 0.04 4.33 14.70
C ASP A 170 -0.85 4.74 13.52
N LEU A 171 -0.46 5.82 12.85
CA LEU A 171 -1.22 6.45 11.78
C LEU A 171 -1.37 5.55 10.54
N SER A 172 -0.45 4.61 10.29
CA SER A 172 -0.51 3.75 9.11
C SER A 172 -1.71 2.80 9.15
N LEU A 173 -2.06 2.29 10.33
CA LEU A 173 -3.24 1.45 10.52
C LEU A 173 -4.54 2.23 10.25
N VAL A 174 -4.59 3.51 10.64
CA VAL A 174 -5.73 4.39 10.37
C VAL A 174 -5.93 4.57 8.88
N VAL A 175 -4.85 4.79 8.14
CA VAL A 175 -4.89 4.94 6.67
C VAL A 175 -5.35 3.64 6.00
N MET A 176 -4.80 2.49 6.39
CA MET A 176 -5.17 1.20 5.79
C MET A 176 -6.64 0.86 6.01
N GLN A 177 -7.16 1.04 7.22
CA GLN A 177 -8.58 0.82 7.50
C GLN A 177 -9.45 1.84 6.76
N SER A 178 -9.02 3.09 6.69
CA SER A 178 -9.78 4.14 5.99
C SER A 178 -9.89 3.88 4.48
N LEU A 179 -8.84 3.35 3.84
CA LEU A 179 -8.87 2.93 2.43
C LEU A 179 -9.88 1.80 2.21
N ALA A 180 -9.91 0.80 3.10
CA ALA A 180 -10.89 -0.27 3.04
C ALA A 180 -12.34 0.22 3.19
N LEU A 181 -12.58 1.08 4.17
CA LEU A 181 -13.90 1.70 4.40
C LEU A 181 -14.31 2.57 3.19
N ARG A 182 -13.38 3.32 2.61
CA ARG A 182 -13.65 4.14 1.42
C ARG A 182 -14.01 3.28 0.22
N SER A 183 -13.27 2.19 -0.02
CA SER A 183 -13.55 1.22 -1.08
C SER A 183 -14.93 0.57 -0.95
N ALA A 184 -15.38 0.32 0.28
CA ALA A 184 -16.74 -0.15 0.54
C ALA A 184 -17.80 0.88 0.13
N VAL A 185 -17.61 2.15 0.50
CA VAL A 185 -18.51 3.25 0.10
C VAL A 185 -18.54 3.42 -1.41
N ASP A 186 -17.39 3.39 -2.08
CA ASP A 186 -17.29 3.49 -3.54
C ASP A 186 -18.01 2.32 -4.24
N SER A 187 -18.15 1.19 -3.54
CA SER A 187 -18.89 0.00 -3.98
C SER A 187 -20.38 -0.01 -3.58
N GLY A 188 -20.88 1.09 -2.99
CA GLY A 188 -22.27 1.22 -2.57
C GLY A 188 -22.63 0.52 -1.25
N LEU A 189 -21.63 0.10 -0.46
CA LEU A 189 -21.84 -0.49 0.86
C LEU A 189 -21.92 0.61 1.93
N GLU A 190 -22.82 0.42 2.89
CA GLU A 190 -22.97 1.36 4.00
C GLU A 190 -21.84 1.20 5.03
N VAL A 191 -21.23 2.33 5.40
CA VAL A 191 -20.23 2.42 6.47
C VAL A 191 -20.75 3.38 7.54
N PRO A 192 -20.67 3.05 8.84
CA PRO A 192 -21.11 3.95 9.90
C PRO A 192 -20.39 5.31 9.83
N PRO A 193 -21.13 6.44 9.73
CA PRO A 193 -20.52 7.76 9.66
C PRO A 193 -19.61 8.06 10.85
N ASP A 194 -19.98 7.61 12.05
CA ASP A 194 -19.20 7.79 13.27
C ASP A 194 -17.81 7.15 13.19
N THR A 195 -17.69 5.98 12.54
CA THR A 195 -16.39 5.32 12.33
C THR A 195 -15.48 6.18 11.47
N VAL A 196 -16.00 6.73 10.37
CA VAL A 196 -15.27 7.62 9.47
C VAL A 196 -14.88 8.92 10.18
N GLN A 197 -15.81 9.53 10.91
CA GLN A 197 -15.55 10.77 11.64
C GLN A 197 -14.50 10.60 12.74
N LYS A 198 -14.50 9.47 13.45
CA LYS A 198 -13.46 9.11 14.41
C LYS A 198 -12.10 8.95 13.74
N ALA A 199 -12.02 8.26 12.60
CA ALA A 199 -10.78 8.09 11.85
C ALA A 199 -10.22 9.45 11.39
N ILE A 200 -11.07 10.34 10.85
CA ILE A 200 -10.68 11.70 10.45
C ILE A 200 -10.13 12.47 11.65
N ARG A 201 -10.82 12.46 12.80
CA ARG A 201 -10.33 13.10 14.04
C ARG A 201 -8.99 12.53 14.48
N CYS A 202 -8.82 11.21 14.41
CA CYS A 202 -7.56 10.55 14.74
C CYS A 202 -6.42 11.07 13.85
N VAL A 203 -6.60 11.08 12.52
CA VAL A 203 -5.60 11.62 11.57
C VAL A 203 -5.29 13.09 11.86
N ARG A 204 -6.31 13.92 12.14
CA ARG A 204 -6.12 15.33 12.48
C ARG A 204 -5.34 15.55 13.76
N ALA A 205 -5.41 14.65 14.73
CA ALA A 205 -4.59 14.71 15.94
C ALA A 205 -3.08 14.59 15.64
N HIS A 206 -2.71 14.06 14.47
CA HIS A 206 -1.33 14.01 13.98
C HIS A 206 -0.91 15.26 13.18
N TYR A 207 -1.84 16.16 12.84
CA TYR A 207 -1.49 17.42 12.17
C TYR A 207 -0.92 18.43 13.16
N THR A 208 0.10 19.17 12.75
CA THR A 208 0.78 20.18 13.56
C THR A 208 0.92 21.47 12.76
N PRO A 209 0.07 22.48 13.03
CA PRO A 209 0.18 23.79 12.43
C PRO A 209 1.37 24.55 13.02
N GLN A 210 1.97 25.43 12.22
CA GLN A 210 2.99 26.39 12.63
C GLN A 210 2.34 27.76 12.82
N ASN A 211 2.72 28.51 13.86
CA ASN A 211 2.20 29.86 14.13
C ASN A 211 0.67 29.95 14.31
N CYS A 212 0.00 28.84 14.62
CA CYS A 212 -1.43 28.75 14.87
C CYS A 212 -1.70 27.75 16.01
N PRO A 213 -2.66 28.02 16.92
CA PRO A 213 -3.08 27.04 17.92
C PRO A 213 -3.59 25.74 17.28
N ARG A 214 -3.38 24.61 17.96
CA ARG A 214 -3.82 23.27 17.48
C ARG A 214 -5.32 23.05 17.59
N ASP A 215 -5.96 23.78 18.48
CA ASP A 215 -7.39 23.78 18.75
C ASP A 215 -8.14 24.87 17.96
N ALA A 216 -7.42 25.68 17.17
CA ALA A 216 -8.04 26.57 16.21
C ALA A 216 -8.90 25.78 15.20
N ASP A 217 -9.89 26.43 14.62
CA ASP A 217 -10.71 25.80 13.58
C ASP A 217 -9.87 25.38 12.36
N GLU A 218 -10.39 24.43 11.57
CA GLU A 218 -9.65 23.91 10.42
C GLU A 218 -9.40 25.00 9.36
N GLU A 219 -10.32 25.94 9.19
CA GLU A 219 -10.19 27.03 8.21
C GLU A 219 -9.01 27.94 8.55
N GLU A 220 -8.81 28.25 9.82
CA GLU A 220 -7.68 29.03 10.33
C GLU A 220 -6.40 28.21 10.21
N GLN A 221 -6.38 26.95 10.66
CA GLN A 221 -5.19 26.10 10.55
C GLN A 221 -4.69 25.99 9.10
N ARG A 222 -5.59 25.93 8.12
CA ARG A 222 -5.25 25.87 6.68
C ARG A 222 -4.59 27.14 6.13
N ARG A 223 -4.70 28.27 6.82
CA ARG A 223 -4.02 29.53 6.45
C ARG A 223 -2.53 29.53 6.83
N HIS A 224 -2.13 28.60 7.69
CA HIS A 224 -0.77 28.49 8.18
C HIS A 224 -0.06 27.28 7.59
N LYS A 225 1.27 27.31 7.59
CA LYS A 225 2.07 26.12 7.26
C LYS A 225 1.84 25.06 8.34
N GLY A 226 1.97 23.79 7.99
CA GLY A 226 1.90 22.71 8.96
C GLY A 226 2.33 21.38 8.36
N GLN A 227 2.40 20.36 9.19
CA GLN A 227 2.84 19.02 8.78
C GLN A 227 2.12 17.94 9.60
N PHE A 228 2.00 16.75 9.04
CA PHE A 228 1.63 15.57 9.82
C PHE A 228 2.86 14.99 10.52
N THR A 229 2.69 14.54 11.75
CA THR A 229 3.74 13.94 12.60
C THR A 229 3.37 12.52 13.01
N TYR A 230 4.35 11.66 13.26
CA TYR A 230 4.09 10.29 13.72
C TYR A 230 3.46 10.23 15.12
N THR A 231 3.62 11.27 15.92
CA THR A 231 3.02 11.38 17.26
C THR A 231 1.85 12.36 17.26
N LYS A 232 0.81 12.03 18.02
CA LYS A 232 -0.29 12.95 18.30
C LYS A 232 0.24 14.12 19.12
N GLY A 233 -0.26 15.32 18.86
CA GLY A 233 0.17 16.52 19.59
C GLY A 233 1.42 17.21 19.04
N GLY A 234 2.00 16.70 17.95
CA GLY A 234 3.06 17.40 17.21
C GLY A 234 4.45 17.23 17.79
N GLY A 235 4.86 15.97 17.98
CA GLY A 235 6.16 15.65 18.55
C GLY A 235 7.29 16.44 17.91
N ASN A 236 8.19 16.91 18.77
CA ASN A 236 9.46 17.45 18.36
C ASN A 236 10.27 16.30 17.75
N ALA A 237 10.46 16.33 16.44
CA ALA A 237 11.54 15.59 15.79
C ALA A 237 12.82 16.41 15.89
#